data_AF-X1CHU5-F1
#
_entry.id   AF-X1CHU5-F1
#
_cell.length_a   1.000
_cell.length_b   1.000
_cell.length_c   1.000
_cell.angle_alpha   90.00
_cell.angle_beta   90.00
_cell.angle_gamma   90.00
#
_symmetry.space_group_name_H-M   'P 1'
#
loop_
_entity.id
_entity.type
_entity.pdbx_description
1 polymer ?
#
loop_
_entity_poly.entity_id
_entity_poly.type
_entity_poly.pdbx_seq_one_letter_code
_entity_poly.pdbx_strand_id
1 'polypeptide(L)' 'MQAPLVCLKFGAQWCNPCKAIAPLFEGLAQSASGAVACFAVDVDESEDIAVEANVSQLPTFVF' A
#
# COMPACT_ATOMS: atom_id res chain seq x y z
N MET A 1 -24.86 -2.12 -2.51
CA MET A 1 -23.70 -1.28 -2.14
C MET A 1 -22.52 -2.22 -2.01
N GLN A 2 -21.59 -2.20 -2.97
CA GLN A 2 -20.38 -3.03 -2.92
C GLN A 2 -19.32 -2.24 -2.14
N ALA A 3 -18.70 -2.83 -1.12
CA ALA A 3 -17.57 -2.20 -0.46
C ALA A 3 -16.37 -2.14 -1.41
N PRO A 4 -15.57 -1.06 -1.39
CA PRO A 4 -14.37 -0.95 -2.22
C PRO A 4 -13.36 -2.04 -1.85
N LEU A 5 -12.62 -2.55 -2.84
CA LEU A 5 -11.44 -3.38 -2.59
C LEU A 5 -10.39 -2.50 -1.88
N VAL A 6 -9.89 -2.94 -0.74
CA VAL A 6 -8.82 -2.22 -0.04
C VAL A 6 -7.49 -2.69 -0.62
N CYS A 7 -6.57 -1.77 -0.89
CA CYS A 7 -5.23 -2.09 -1.34
C CYS A 7 -4.23 -1.38 -0.44
N LEU A 8 -3.46 -2.15 0.34
CA LEU A 8 -2.43 -1.65 1.24
C LEU A 8 -1.06 -1.80 0.57
N LYS A 9 -0.29 -0.71 0.47
CA LYS A 9 1.11 -0.71 0.04
C LYS A 9 2.03 -0.53 1.24
N PHE A 10 2.60 -1.63 1.71
CA PHE A 10 3.68 -1.60 2.69
C PHE A 10 4.98 -1.09 2.05
N GLY A 11 5.60 -0.10 2.67
CA GLY A 11 6.86 0.50 2.21
C GLY A 11 7.58 1.20 3.35
N ALA A 12 8.67 1.89 3.01
CA ALA A 12 9.44 2.71 3.96
C ALA A 12 10.08 3.90 3.24
N GLN A 13 10.49 4.92 3.99
CA GLN A 13 11.14 6.12 3.44
C GLN A 13 12.51 5.84 2.81
N TRP A 14 13.20 4.80 3.25
CA TRP A 14 14.51 4.39 2.72
C TRP A 14 14.39 3.43 1.52
N CYS A 15 13.19 2.99 1.17
CA CYS A 15 12.93 2.08 0.06
C CYS A 15 12.80 2.84 -1.27
N ASN A 16 13.87 2.88 -2.06
CA ASN A 16 13.85 3.50 -3.40
C ASN A 16 12.81 2.88 -4.37
N PRO A 17 12.64 1.54 -4.44
CA PRO A 17 11.58 0.94 -5.25
C PRO A 17 10.18 1.39 -4.84
N CYS A 18 9.95 1.62 -3.54
CA CYS A 18 8.68 2.11 -3.01
C CYS A 18 8.37 3.53 -3.50
N LYS A 19 9.39 4.41 -3.58
CA LYS A 19 9.25 5.77 -4.12
C LYS A 19 8.94 5.76 -5.61
N ALA A 20 9.52 4.83 -6.37
CA ALA A 20 9.29 4.71 -7.80
C ALA A 20 7.82 4.34 -8.13
N ILE A 21 7.20 3.48 -7.31
CA ILE A 21 5.81 3.03 -7.54
C ILE A 21 4.75 3.94 -6.91
N ALA A 22 5.11 4.81 -5.97
CA ALA A 22 4.20 5.74 -5.32
C ALA A 22 3.27 6.53 -6.28
N PRO A 23 3.77 7.18 -7.36
CA PRO A 23 2.88 7.94 -8.26
C PRO A 23 1.87 7.05 -9.00
N LEU A 24 2.25 5.81 -9.33
CA LEU A 24 1.33 4.86 -9.97
C LEU A 24 0.26 4.37 -9.00
N PHE A 25 0.65 4.15 -7.74
CA PHE A 25 -0.27 3.71 -6.69
C PHE A 25 -1.30 4.78 -6.32
N GLU A 26 -0.88 6.05 -6.23
CA GLU A 26 -1.78 7.19 -6.01
C GLU A 26 -2.74 7.39 -7.20
N GLY A 27 -2.25 7.21 -8.44
CA GLY A 27 -3.08 7.25 -9.64
C GLY A 27 -4.13 6.13 -9.70
N LEU A 28 -3.85 4.96 -9.11
CA LEU A 28 -4.76 3.83 -9.11
C LEU A 28 -6.10 4.18 -8.42
N ALA A 29 -6.04 4.76 -7.22
CA ALA A 29 -7.25 5.14 -6.47
C ALA A 29 -8.13 6.13 -7.25
N GLN A 30 -7.50 7.07 -7.96
CA GLN A 30 -8.21 8.05 -8.80
C GLN A 30 -8.87 7.37 -10.01
N SER A 31 -8.16 6.46 -10.67
CA SER A 31 -8.68 5.74 -11.84
C SER A 31 -9.79 4.74 -11.49
N ALA A 32 -9.76 4.17 -10.29
CA ALA A 32 -10.68 3.12 -9.86
C ALA A 32 -12.11 3.62 -9.57
N SER A 33 -12.37 4.94 -9.61
CA SER A 33 -13.72 5.52 -9.43
C SER A 33 -14.45 5.01 -8.17
N GLY A 34 -13.71 4.83 -7.07
CA GLY A 34 -14.25 4.33 -5.81
C GLY A 34 -14.40 2.81 -5.72
N ALA A 35 -13.97 2.04 -6.72
CA ALA A 35 -13.91 0.59 -6.65
C ALA A 35 -12.73 0.06 -5.82
N VAL A 36 -11.65 0.86 -5.69
CA VAL A 36 -10.45 0.52 -4.92
C VAL A 36 -10.09 1.66 -3.97
N ALA A 37 -9.86 1.34 -2.71
CA ALA A 37 -9.34 2.25 -1.69
C ALA A 37 -7.86 1.92 -1.42
N CYS A 38 -6.96 2.82 -1.81
CA CYS A 38 -5.52 2.63 -1.66
C CYS A 38 -5.00 3.30 -0.38
N PHE A 39 -4.21 2.57 0.41
CA PHE A 39 -3.51 3.12 1.57
C PHE A 39 -2.03 2.74 1.54
N ALA A 40 -1.17 3.68 1.89
CA ALA A 40 0.25 3.39 2.10
C ALA A 40 0.50 3.17 3.60
N VAL A 41 1.22 2.10 3.93
CA VAL A 41 1.63 1.78 5.29
C VAL A 41 3.14 1.87 5.36
N ASP A 42 3.66 2.68 6.29
CA ASP A 42 5.10 2.74 6.58
C ASP A 42 5.44 1.67 7.61
N VAL A 43 6.33 0.74 7.25
CA VAL A 43 6.67 -0.39 8.13
C VAL A 43 7.53 0.04 9.32
N ASP A 44 8.19 1.20 9.26
CA ASP A 44 8.97 1.72 10.39
C ASP A 44 8.04 2.33 11.47
N GLU A 45 6.86 2.82 11.06
CA GLU A 45 5.85 3.39 11.97
C GLU A 45 4.77 2.38 12.39
N SER A 46 4.60 1.29 11.66
CA SER A 46 3.52 0.29 11.83
C SER A 46 4.06 -1.14 11.76
N GLU A 47 5.07 -1.43 12.60
CA GLU A 47 5.77 -2.72 12.63
C GLU A 47 4.81 -3.88 12.97
N ASP A 48 3.90 -3.69 13.92
CA ASP A 48 2.90 -4.66 14.33
C ASP A 48 1.99 -5.09 13.16
N ILE A 49 1.49 -4.12 12.39
CA ILE A 49 0.66 -4.36 11.21
C ILE A 49 1.47 -5.06 10.12
N ALA A 50 2.73 -4.67 9.92
CA ALA A 50 3.61 -5.30 8.94
C ALA A 50 3.89 -6.78 9.27
N VAL A 51 4.08 -7.09 10.56
CA VAL A 51 4.25 -8.47 11.05
C VAL A 51 2.98 -9.29 10.88
N GLU A 52 1.82 -8.74 11.26
CA GLU A 52 0.52 -9.43 11.09
C GLU A 52 0.22 -9.72 9.61
N ALA A 53 0.58 -8.78 8.73
CA ALA A 53 0.47 -8.93 7.28
C ALA A 53 1.59 -9.79 6.66
N ASN A 54 2.52 -10.32 7.47
CA ASN A 54 3.64 -11.16 7.06
C ASN A 54 4.53 -10.52 5.97
N VAL A 55 4.78 -9.21 6.09
CA VAL A 55 5.58 -8.43 5.15
C VAL A 55 7.06 -8.70 5.39
N SER A 56 7.72 -9.32 4.42
CA SER A 56 9.15 -9.66 4.50
C SER A 56 10.03 -8.86 3.53
N GLN A 57 9.42 -8.20 2.53
CA GLN A 57 10.10 -7.47 1.47
C GLN A 57 9.32 -6.21 1.12
N LEU A 58 10.02 -5.16 0.69
CA LEU A 58 9.40 -3.90 0.31
C LEU A 58 9.66 -3.57 -1.18
N PRO A 59 8.67 -3.01 -1.90
CA PRO A 59 7.27 -2.84 -1.48
C PRO A 59 6.50 -4.17 -1.49
N THR A 60 5.49 -4.29 -0.62
CA THR A 60 4.51 -5.39 -0.63
C THR A 60 3.10 -4.82 -0.74
N PHE A 61 2.24 -5.48 -1.51
CA PHE A 61 0.83 -5.11 -1.69
C PHE A 61 -0.08 -6.18 -1.11
N VAL A 62 -1.06 -5.76 -0.30
CA VAL A 62 -2.06 -6.62 0.34
C VAL A 62 -3.45 -6.12 -0.03
N PHE A 63 -4.39 -7.04 -0.28
CA PHE A 63 -5.74 -6.77 -0.76
C PHE A 63 -6.82 -7.43 0.12
#